data_AF-A0ABD1YMA2-F1
#
_entry.id   AF-A0ABD1YMA2-F1
#
_cell.length_a   1.000
_cell.length_b   1.000
_cell.length_c   1.000
_cell.angle_alpha   90.00
_cell.angle_beta   90.00
_cell.angle_gamma   90.00
#
_symmetry.space_group_name_H-M   'P 1'
#
loop_
_entity.id
_entity.type
_entity.pdbx_description
1 polymer ?
#
loop_
_entity_poly.entity_id
_entity_poly.type
_entity_poly.pdbx_seq_one_letter_code
_entity_poly.pdbx_strand_id
1 'polypeptide(L)'
;MYPIVAGSKYGVRWKNKYLKTLTRLNCGVQSTDATIRYPEDSFDRLWSPPEGEISIKTASTTSSMTVTSPDKPPMGVMQSAWVDEKSFQWFIPISGYELSKTSSFFFMLFFVEVEAVGLSSARVMQVLLNSDTFISDLKIDGNPTDLYPVDPAILTADGATFTFGTSPGSSLGPLLNAAEFSALRHFNTYATYWEELEALDDFKVNLGLTSWIGDPCLPVPYTWLTCIGGDTSAARISTINLSGLNLVGSISPKLRLMPFLSELRLENNKILCKIPNLSNLKNLRIIHLQNNSLSGGIPSTLATLPLLTEL
;
A
#
# COMPACT_ATOMS: atom_id res chain seq x y z
N MET A 1 -5.67 3.78 11.67
CA MET A 1 -4.84 3.00 10.74
C MET A 1 -5.16 3.57 9.37
N TYR A 2 -4.24 4.31 8.74
CA TYR A 2 -4.52 4.96 7.45
C TYR A 2 -4.05 4.05 6.30
N PRO A 3 -4.80 3.99 5.20
CA PRO A 3 -4.41 3.27 4.00
C PRO A 3 -3.26 4.05 3.35
N ILE A 4 -2.03 3.59 3.55
CA ILE A 4 -0.89 4.21 2.91
C ILE A 4 -0.62 3.45 1.62
N VAL A 5 -1.12 4.04 0.53
CA VAL A 5 -0.79 3.79 -0.89
C VAL A 5 -1.52 2.62 -1.56
N ALA A 6 -2.59 3.01 -2.26
CA ALA A 6 -3.00 2.55 -3.58
C ALA A 6 -1.98 1.64 -4.33
N GLY A 7 -2.36 0.40 -4.66
CA GLY A 7 -1.59 -0.47 -5.57
C GLY A 7 -0.56 -1.41 -4.90
N SER A 8 -0.96 -2.17 -3.88
CA SER A 8 -0.20 -3.31 -3.35
C SER A 8 1.22 -2.98 -2.83
N LYS A 9 1.42 -1.82 -2.17
CA LYS A 9 2.70 -1.45 -1.54
C LYS A 9 2.51 -1.01 -0.09
N TYR A 10 2.85 -1.89 0.84
CA TYR A 10 2.72 -1.66 2.28
C TYR A 10 4.10 -1.46 2.92
N GLY A 11 4.59 -0.22 2.93
CA GLY A 11 5.91 0.07 3.49
C GLY A 11 6.02 1.51 3.91
N VAL A 12 5.67 1.81 5.16
CA VAL A 12 6.15 3.02 5.85
C VAL A 12 6.14 2.92 7.37
N ARG A 13 5.33 2.04 7.98
CA ARG A 13 5.36 1.82 9.45
C ARG A 13 6.17 0.61 9.90
N TRP A 14 6.40 -0.37 9.04
CA TRP A 14 7.09 -1.61 9.40
C TRP A 14 8.54 -1.56 8.90
N LYS A 15 9.46 -1.10 9.75
CA LYS A 15 10.91 -1.06 9.46
C LYS A 15 11.38 -2.38 8.85
N ASN A 16 11.85 -2.35 7.61
CA ASN A 16 12.33 -3.49 6.81
C ASN A 16 11.33 -4.62 6.57
N LYS A 17 10.02 -4.35 6.61
CA LYS A 17 9.01 -5.36 6.25
C LYS A 17 8.12 -4.89 5.11
N TYR A 18 7.64 -5.83 4.32
CA TYR A 18 6.65 -5.63 3.27
C TYR A 18 5.66 -6.78 3.24
N LEU A 19 4.48 -6.56 2.69
CA LEU A 19 3.56 -7.65 2.36
C LEU A 19 3.86 -8.15 0.95
N LYS A 20 4.13 -9.46 0.84
CA LYS A 20 4.13 -10.17 -0.43
C LYS A 20 2.73 -10.76 -0.62
N THR A 21 1.95 -10.21 -1.55
CA THR A 21 0.68 -10.82 -1.96
C THR A 21 0.97 -12.21 -2.49
N LEU A 22 0.29 -13.21 -1.92
CA LEU A 22 0.37 -14.61 -2.31
C LEU A 22 -0.74 -14.95 -3.29
N THR A 23 -1.97 -14.51 -3.00
CA THR A 23 -3.10 -14.66 -3.92
C THR A 23 -4.13 -13.55 -3.70
N ARG A 24 -4.92 -13.32 -4.75
CA ARG A 24 -6.01 -12.35 -4.79
C ARG A 24 -7.18 -12.98 -5.54
N LEU A 25 -8.28 -13.15 -4.82
CA LEU A 25 -9.42 -13.93 -5.25
C LEU A 25 -10.60 -13.05 -5.66
N ASN A 26 -11.18 -13.41 -6.79
CA ASN A 26 -12.54 -13.06 -7.17
C ASN A 26 -13.46 -14.24 -6.82
N CYS A 27 -14.20 -14.13 -5.72
CA CYS A 27 -14.96 -15.25 -5.17
C CYS A 27 -16.29 -15.49 -5.90
N GLY A 28 -16.76 -14.58 -6.76
CA GLY A 28 -18.03 -14.77 -7.47
C GLY A 28 -17.93 -15.42 -8.85
N VAL A 29 -16.72 -15.83 -9.28
CA VAL A 29 -16.47 -16.43 -10.60
C VAL A 29 -15.74 -17.77 -10.48
N GLN A 30 -16.05 -18.69 -11.40
CA GLN A 30 -15.45 -20.04 -11.42
C GLN A 30 -14.59 -20.31 -12.67
N SER A 31 -14.60 -19.42 -13.67
CA SER A 31 -13.81 -19.57 -14.90
C SER A 31 -12.54 -18.72 -14.85
N THR A 32 -11.41 -19.29 -15.27
CA THR A 32 -10.10 -18.59 -15.38
C THR A 32 -10.14 -17.40 -16.35
N ASP A 33 -11.02 -17.47 -17.35
CA ASP A 33 -11.23 -16.38 -18.32
C ASP A 33 -11.91 -15.16 -17.70
N ALA A 34 -12.43 -15.27 -16.46
CA ALA A 34 -13.07 -14.19 -15.72
C ALA A 34 -12.10 -13.43 -14.80
N THR A 35 -10.78 -13.55 -15.02
CA THR A 35 -9.77 -12.80 -14.27
C THR A 35 -9.91 -11.30 -14.57
N ILE A 36 -10.12 -10.49 -13.53
CA ILE A 36 -10.25 -9.03 -13.67
C ILE A 36 -8.89 -8.38 -13.44
N ARG A 37 -8.53 -7.43 -14.33
CA ARG A 37 -7.28 -6.66 -14.29
C ARG A 37 -7.47 -5.30 -14.96
N TYR A 38 -6.41 -4.63 -15.41
CA TYR A 38 -6.55 -3.41 -16.20
C TYR A 38 -7.36 -3.67 -17.50
N PRO A 39 -8.28 -2.76 -17.91
CA PRO A 39 -8.53 -1.42 -17.37
C PRO A 39 -9.50 -1.32 -16.18
N GLU A 40 -10.17 -2.41 -15.80
CA GLU A 40 -11.17 -2.43 -14.71
C GLU A 40 -10.53 -2.24 -13.33
N ASP A 41 -9.29 -2.72 -13.15
CA ASP A 41 -8.44 -2.37 -12.01
C ASP A 41 -7.45 -1.26 -12.39
N SER A 42 -7.59 -0.08 -11.78
CA SER A 42 -6.68 1.06 -11.99
C SER A 42 -5.23 0.78 -11.57
N PHE A 43 -5.00 -0.29 -10.79
CA PHE A 43 -3.68 -0.72 -10.34
C PHE A 43 -3.14 -1.93 -11.11
N ASP A 44 -3.85 -2.40 -12.15
CA ASP A 44 -3.54 -3.63 -12.93
C ASP A 44 -3.26 -4.85 -12.05
N ARG A 45 -3.97 -4.99 -10.93
CA ARG A 45 -3.90 -6.19 -10.08
C ARG A 45 -4.71 -7.30 -10.74
N LEU A 46 -4.21 -8.53 -10.66
CA LEU A 46 -4.92 -9.70 -11.11
C LEU A 46 -5.85 -10.20 -9.99
N TRP A 47 -7.16 -10.21 -10.24
CA TRP A 47 -8.17 -10.84 -9.39
C TRP A 47 -8.68 -12.09 -10.09
N SER A 48 -8.18 -13.24 -9.66
CA SER A 48 -8.42 -14.53 -10.32
C SER A 48 -9.50 -15.32 -9.60
N PRO A 49 -10.22 -16.21 -10.29
CA PRO A 49 -11.01 -17.23 -9.60
C PRO A 49 -10.11 -18.05 -8.66
N PRO A 50 -10.70 -18.64 -7.63
CA PRO A 50 -10.00 -19.50 -6.71
C PRO A 50 -9.53 -20.79 -7.41
N GLU A 51 -8.35 -21.27 -7.03
CA GLU A 51 -7.75 -22.47 -7.63
C GLU A 51 -8.37 -23.76 -7.07
N GLY A 52 -8.55 -24.76 -7.94
CA GLY A 52 -9.11 -26.06 -7.59
C GLY A 52 -10.63 -26.16 -7.76
N GLU A 53 -11.19 -27.34 -7.52
CA GLU A 53 -12.64 -27.54 -7.55
C GLU A 53 -13.27 -26.96 -6.27
N ILE A 54 -14.02 -25.87 -6.42
CA ILE A 54 -14.73 -25.23 -5.31
C ILE A 54 -16.23 -25.32 -5.54
N SER A 55 -16.89 -26.13 -4.73
CA SER A 55 -18.32 -26.38 -4.75
C SER A 55 -19.13 -25.35 -3.93
N ILE A 56 -18.69 -24.08 -3.92
CA ILE A 56 -19.40 -22.99 -3.24
C ILE A 56 -20.31 -22.28 -4.26
N LYS A 57 -21.56 -22.03 -3.88
CA LYS A 57 -22.53 -21.32 -4.72
C LYS A 57 -22.06 -19.87 -4.94
N THR A 58 -22.42 -19.30 -6.09
CA THR A 58 -22.12 -17.90 -6.40
C THR A 58 -23.41 -17.10 -6.63
N ALA A 59 -23.37 -15.81 -6.29
CA ALA A 59 -24.40 -14.83 -6.61
C ALA A 59 -23.75 -13.60 -7.27
N SER A 60 -24.52 -12.87 -8.07
CA SER A 60 -24.05 -11.64 -8.73
C SER A 60 -25.16 -10.60 -8.87
N THR A 61 -24.74 -9.34 -9.05
CA THR A 61 -25.63 -8.20 -9.25
C THR A 61 -25.14 -7.32 -10.39
N THR A 62 -26.07 -6.70 -11.11
CA THR A 62 -25.76 -5.67 -12.13
C THR A 62 -25.92 -4.25 -11.57
N SER A 63 -26.17 -4.12 -10.27
CA SER A 63 -26.38 -2.82 -9.64
C SER A 63 -25.10 -1.99 -9.70
N SER A 64 -25.23 -0.71 -10.05
CA SER A 64 -24.13 0.24 -9.99
C SER A 64 -23.75 0.47 -8.53
N MET A 65 -22.47 0.34 -8.20
CA MET A 65 -21.97 0.52 -6.86
C MET A 65 -20.78 1.48 -6.85
N THR A 66 -20.65 2.28 -5.80
CA THR A 66 -19.49 3.14 -5.60
C THR A 66 -18.57 2.48 -4.59
N VAL A 67 -17.43 1.97 -5.07
CA VAL A 67 -16.40 1.40 -4.19
C VAL A 67 -15.65 2.54 -3.51
N THR A 68 -15.97 2.81 -2.24
CA THR A 68 -15.32 3.85 -1.41
C THR A 68 -14.11 3.33 -0.63
N SER A 69 -13.82 2.04 -0.73
CA SER A 69 -12.66 1.39 -0.15
C SER A 69 -11.37 2.12 -0.46
N PRO A 70 -10.46 2.29 0.52
CA PRO A 70 -9.13 2.79 0.22
C PRO A 70 -8.34 1.88 -0.73
N ASP A 71 -8.57 0.58 -0.70
CA ASP A 71 -7.92 -0.39 -1.58
C ASP A 71 -8.50 -0.39 -3.00
N LYS A 72 -9.71 0.20 -3.16
CA LYS A 72 -10.45 0.32 -4.43
C LYS A 72 -10.45 -0.98 -5.24
N PRO A 73 -10.96 -2.11 -4.70
CA PRO A 73 -11.15 -3.30 -5.51
C PRO A 73 -12.04 -2.97 -6.73
N PRO A 74 -11.80 -3.60 -7.90
CA PRO A 74 -12.59 -3.35 -9.10
C PRO A 74 -14.07 -3.64 -8.88
N MET A 75 -14.94 -2.81 -9.47
CA MET A 75 -16.39 -2.99 -9.35
C MET A 75 -16.83 -4.40 -9.78
N GLY A 76 -16.28 -4.92 -10.88
CA GLY A 76 -16.65 -6.25 -11.37
C GLY A 76 -16.33 -7.39 -10.39
N VAL A 77 -15.28 -7.24 -9.57
CA VAL A 77 -14.98 -8.21 -8.49
C VAL A 77 -16.05 -8.10 -7.40
N MET A 78 -16.41 -6.87 -7.04
CA MET A 78 -17.36 -6.60 -5.97
C MET A 78 -18.83 -6.89 -6.33
N GLN A 79 -19.14 -7.06 -7.63
CA GLN A 79 -20.48 -7.39 -8.14
C GLN A 79 -20.83 -8.88 -8.08
N SER A 80 -19.93 -9.71 -7.58
CA SER A 80 -20.13 -11.15 -7.46
C SER A 80 -19.57 -11.65 -6.14
N ALA A 81 -20.12 -12.76 -5.62
CA ALA A 81 -19.70 -13.32 -4.35
C ALA A 81 -19.92 -14.82 -4.28
N TRP A 82 -19.12 -15.49 -3.44
CA TRP A 82 -19.51 -16.75 -2.83
C TRP A 82 -20.66 -16.51 -1.87
N VAL A 83 -21.62 -17.44 -1.85
CA VAL A 83 -22.78 -17.42 -0.95
C VAL A 83 -23.10 -18.84 -0.47
N ASP A 84 -23.74 -18.93 0.68
CA ASP A 84 -24.40 -20.14 1.14
C ASP A 84 -25.61 -19.77 2.01
N GLU A 85 -26.51 -20.72 2.29
CA GLU A 85 -27.66 -20.50 3.18
C GLU A 85 -27.26 -20.46 4.67
N LYS A 86 -26.25 -21.24 5.06
CA LYS A 86 -25.85 -21.43 6.47
C LYS A 86 -24.38 -21.17 6.71
N SER A 87 -23.52 -21.78 5.90
CA SER A 87 -22.08 -21.67 6.09
C SER A 87 -21.30 -22.26 4.91
N PHE A 88 -20.18 -21.63 4.58
CA PHE A 88 -19.18 -22.22 3.69
C PHE A 88 -17.78 -22.11 4.29
N GLN A 89 -16.89 -22.97 3.83
CA GLN A 89 -15.49 -23.00 4.25
C GLN A 89 -14.57 -22.76 3.06
N TRP A 90 -13.51 -22.02 3.30
CA TRP A 90 -12.43 -21.82 2.35
C TRP A 90 -11.10 -22.15 3.01
N PHE A 91 -10.38 -23.11 2.41
CA PHE A 91 -9.07 -23.55 2.88
C PHE A 91 -7.96 -22.95 2.02
N ILE A 92 -6.91 -22.46 2.69
CA ILE A 92 -5.73 -21.89 2.06
C ILE A 92 -4.52 -22.77 2.40
N PRO A 93 -3.98 -23.53 1.44
CA PRO A 93 -2.78 -24.34 1.68
C PRO A 93 -1.55 -23.45 1.80
N ILE A 94 -0.71 -23.66 2.82
CA ILE A 94 0.54 -22.91 3.03
C ILE A 94 1.73 -23.57 2.33
N SER A 95 1.68 -24.88 2.17
CA SER A 95 2.75 -25.70 1.58
C SER A 95 3.13 -25.27 0.16
N GLY A 96 2.19 -24.72 -0.61
CA GLY A 96 2.43 -24.25 -1.99
C GLY A 96 3.21 -22.94 -2.11
N TYR A 97 3.47 -22.22 -1.02
CA TYR A 97 4.00 -20.85 -1.07
C TYR A 97 5.46 -20.72 -0.57
N GLU A 98 6.18 -21.84 -0.38
CA GLU A 98 7.57 -21.89 0.12
C GLU A 98 7.78 -21.02 1.38
N LEU A 99 6.91 -21.21 2.38
CA LEU A 99 6.81 -20.34 3.56
C LEU A 99 7.56 -20.92 4.76
N SER A 100 8.21 -20.06 5.56
CA SER A 100 8.71 -20.46 6.88
C SER A 100 7.54 -20.62 7.86
N LYS A 101 7.64 -21.57 8.80
CA LYS A 101 6.67 -21.78 9.90
C LYS A 101 6.51 -20.57 10.85
N THR A 102 7.36 -19.54 10.70
CA THR A 102 7.37 -18.32 11.51
C THR A 102 6.85 -17.09 10.76
N SER A 103 6.36 -17.26 9.52
CA SER A 103 5.82 -16.15 8.74
C SER A 103 4.54 -15.61 9.38
N SER A 104 4.42 -14.28 9.45
CA SER A 104 3.16 -13.62 9.77
C SER A 104 2.34 -13.42 8.50
N PHE A 105 1.02 -13.48 8.63
CA PHE A 105 0.09 -13.43 7.50
C PHE A 105 -0.96 -12.35 7.67
N PHE A 106 -1.40 -11.81 6.54
CA PHE A 106 -2.41 -10.78 6.44
C PHE A 106 -3.50 -11.21 5.49
N PHE A 107 -4.74 -11.03 5.92
CA PHE A 107 -5.94 -11.35 5.16
C PHE A 107 -6.76 -10.07 5.01
N MET A 108 -7.12 -9.73 3.77
CA MET A 108 -8.12 -8.72 3.49
C MET A 108 -9.34 -9.41 2.91
N LEU A 109 -10.51 -9.13 3.47
CA LEU A 109 -11.78 -9.73 3.06
C LEU A 109 -12.71 -8.59 2.64
N PHE A 110 -13.30 -8.71 1.46
CA PHE A 110 -14.12 -7.66 0.86
C PHE A 110 -15.58 -8.13 0.78
N PHE A 111 -16.49 -7.28 1.27
CA PHE A 111 -17.91 -7.60 1.41
C PHE A 111 -18.80 -6.50 0.84
N VAL A 112 -19.73 -6.88 -0.02
CA VAL A 112 -20.83 -6.05 -0.52
C VAL A 112 -22.04 -6.95 -0.68
N GLU A 113 -23.21 -6.43 -0.31
CA GLU A 113 -24.47 -7.10 -0.62
C GLU A 113 -24.73 -7.19 -2.14
N VAL A 114 -24.85 -8.41 -2.64
CA VAL A 114 -25.11 -8.71 -4.07
C VAL A 114 -26.44 -9.41 -4.29
N GLU A 115 -27.07 -9.93 -3.23
CA GLU A 115 -28.39 -10.54 -3.32
C GLU A 115 -29.45 -9.43 -3.18
N ALA A 116 -30.33 -9.30 -4.18
CA ALA A 116 -31.40 -8.30 -4.16
C ALA A 116 -32.48 -8.72 -3.17
N VAL A 117 -32.33 -8.33 -1.91
CA VAL A 117 -33.28 -8.69 -0.85
C VAL A 117 -33.94 -7.43 -0.28
N GLY A 118 -35.24 -7.51 0.00
CA GLY A 118 -36.08 -6.37 0.38
C GLY A 118 -35.56 -5.57 1.58
N LEU A 119 -36.06 -4.34 1.75
CA LEU A 119 -35.61 -3.31 2.71
C LEU A 119 -35.50 -3.76 4.19
N SER A 120 -36.09 -4.90 4.56
CA SER A 120 -36.08 -5.46 5.92
C SER A 120 -35.06 -6.58 6.14
N SER A 121 -34.40 -7.06 5.08
CA SER A 121 -33.45 -8.17 5.17
C SER A 121 -32.08 -7.66 5.57
N ALA A 122 -31.56 -8.19 6.66
CA ALA A 122 -30.20 -7.93 7.13
C ALA A 122 -29.39 -9.23 7.04
N ARG A 123 -28.18 -9.11 6.48
CA ARG A 123 -27.16 -10.15 6.55
C ARG A 123 -26.26 -9.86 7.73
N VAL A 124 -26.28 -10.75 8.71
CA VAL A 124 -25.35 -10.75 9.83
C VAL A 124 -24.61 -12.07 9.81
N MET A 125 -23.29 -12.00 9.77
CA MET A 125 -22.44 -13.18 9.64
C MET A 125 -21.26 -13.13 10.59
N GLN A 126 -20.67 -14.29 10.79
CA GLN A 126 -19.43 -14.45 11.54
C GLN A 126 -18.39 -15.11 10.65
N VAL A 127 -17.13 -14.81 10.94
CA VAL A 127 -15.97 -15.41 10.30
C VAL A 127 -15.15 -16.09 11.39
N LEU A 128 -14.87 -17.36 11.22
CA LEU A 128 -13.97 -18.12 12.07
C LEU A 128 -12.71 -18.43 11.28
N LEU A 129 -11.57 -18.37 11.96
CA LEU A 129 -10.27 -18.74 11.41
C LEU A 129 -9.70 -19.88 12.24
N ASN A 130 -9.51 -21.04 11.62
CA ASN A 130 -9.09 -22.27 12.30
C ASN A 130 -9.99 -22.65 13.49
N SER A 131 -11.30 -22.35 13.39
CA SER A 131 -12.33 -22.52 14.44
C SER A 131 -12.34 -21.45 15.54
N ASP A 132 -11.37 -20.54 15.57
CA ASP A 132 -11.40 -19.40 16.48
C ASP A 132 -12.24 -18.26 15.87
N THR A 133 -13.00 -17.55 16.70
CA THR A 133 -13.79 -16.41 16.23
C THR A 133 -12.86 -15.30 15.77
N PHE A 134 -12.93 -14.98 14.47
CA PHE A 134 -12.12 -13.93 13.85
C PHE A 134 -12.91 -12.63 13.73
N ILE A 135 -14.16 -12.72 13.27
CA ILE A 135 -15.12 -11.60 13.21
C ILE A 135 -16.46 -12.10 13.72
N SER A 136 -17.05 -11.39 14.68
CA SER A 136 -18.39 -11.65 15.21
C SER A 136 -19.38 -10.59 14.73
N ASP A 137 -20.60 -11.00 14.40
CA ASP A 137 -21.74 -10.13 14.10
C ASP A 137 -21.48 -9.05 13.05
N LEU A 138 -20.78 -9.45 11.99
CA LEU A 138 -20.57 -8.62 10.81
C LEU A 138 -21.90 -8.39 10.10
N LYS A 139 -22.39 -7.16 10.16
CA LYS A 139 -23.55 -6.71 9.39
C LYS A 139 -23.10 -6.21 8.02
N ILE A 140 -23.57 -6.86 6.97
CA ILE A 140 -23.42 -6.38 5.59
C ILE A 140 -24.69 -5.61 5.22
N ASP A 141 -24.53 -4.38 4.78
CA ASP A 141 -25.62 -3.55 4.25
C ASP A 141 -25.43 -3.28 2.75
N GLY A 142 -26.32 -2.48 2.16
CA GLY A 142 -26.28 -2.12 0.74
C GLY A 142 -25.10 -1.23 0.34
N ASN A 143 -24.22 -0.83 1.27
CA ASN A 143 -23.00 -0.12 0.97
C ASN A 143 -21.79 -1.06 1.06
N PRO A 144 -20.79 -0.91 0.17
CA PRO A 144 -19.55 -1.67 0.28
C PRO A 144 -18.90 -1.50 1.65
N THR A 145 -18.75 -2.60 2.37
CA THR A 145 -18.10 -2.63 3.67
C THR A 145 -16.76 -3.32 3.51
N ASP A 146 -15.69 -2.52 3.54
CA ASP A 146 -14.34 -3.05 3.64
C ASP A 146 -14.04 -3.38 5.09
N LEU A 147 -13.79 -4.65 5.36
CA LEU A 147 -13.32 -5.06 6.66
C LEU A 147 -11.83 -5.28 6.60
N TYR A 148 -11.14 -4.47 7.39
CA TYR A 148 -9.77 -4.68 7.77
C TYR A 148 -9.75 -5.42 9.12
N PRO A 149 -9.58 -6.75 9.15
CA PRO A 149 -9.13 -7.37 10.36
C PRO A 149 -7.61 -7.20 10.56
N VAL A 150 -7.26 -7.09 11.83
CA VAL A 150 -6.03 -6.58 12.43
C VAL A 150 -5.12 -7.74 12.85
N ASP A 151 -3.83 -7.69 12.48
CA ASP A 151 -2.68 -8.49 12.98
C ASP A 151 -2.82 -10.04 12.98
N PRO A 152 -1.70 -10.77 12.89
CA PRO A 152 -1.67 -12.06 12.20
C PRO A 152 -2.33 -13.21 12.97
N ALA A 153 -3.04 -14.04 12.23
CA ALA A 153 -3.41 -15.37 12.69
C ALA A 153 -2.18 -16.28 12.77
N ILE A 154 -2.12 -17.12 13.81
CA ILE A 154 -1.19 -18.24 13.87
C ILE A 154 -1.70 -19.27 12.86
N LEU A 155 -1.08 -19.29 11.69
CA LEU A 155 -1.34 -20.36 10.73
C LEU A 155 -0.67 -21.65 11.21
N THR A 156 -1.34 -22.78 11.02
CA THR A 156 -0.76 -24.09 11.26
C THR A 156 0.21 -24.44 10.13
N ALA A 157 0.95 -25.54 10.25
CA ALA A 157 1.85 -25.98 9.18
C ALA A 157 1.12 -26.34 7.88
N ASP A 158 -0.17 -26.68 7.95
CA ASP A 158 -0.95 -27.22 6.84
C ASP A 158 -1.74 -26.14 6.09
N GLY A 159 -2.19 -25.07 6.76
CA GLY A 159 -2.98 -24.03 6.12
C GLY A 159 -3.78 -23.14 7.07
N ALA A 160 -4.72 -22.41 6.48
CA ALA A 160 -5.74 -21.65 7.18
C ALA A 160 -7.13 -22.07 6.67
N THR A 161 -8.06 -22.35 7.57
CA THR A 161 -9.47 -22.55 7.20
C THR A 161 -10.29 -21.37 7.68
N PHE A 162 -10.84 -20.62 6.72
CA PHE A 162 -11.89 -19.64 6.98
C PHE A 162 -13.24 -20.33 6.95
N THR A 163 -14.04 -20.15 7.99
CA THR A 163 -15.45 -20.57 8.02
C THR A 163 -16.32 -19.34 8.10
N PHE A 164 -17.12 -19.12 7.08
CA PHE A 164 -18.10 -18.04 7.03
C PHE A 164 -19.44 -18.65 7.42
N GLY A 165 -20.09 -18.09 8.43
CA GLY A 165 -21.33 -18.63 8.97
C GLY A 165 -22.37 -17.55 9.21
N THR A 166 -23.64 -17.94 9.12
CA THR A 166 -24.78 -17.09 9.47
C THR A 166 -24.84 -16.84 10.97
N SER A 167 -24.89 -15.57 11.40
CA SER A 167 -25.12 -15.24 12.82
C SER A 167 -26.60 -15.46 13.20
N PRO A 168 -26.90 -15.75 14.47
CA PRO A 168 -28.27 -15.84 14.96
C PRO A 168 -29.07 -14.57 14.67
N GLY A 169 -30.28 -14.72 14.12
CA GLY A 169 -31.16 -13.59 13.76
C GLY A 169 -30.90 -12.97 12.39
N SER A 170 -29.90 -13.45 11.65
CA SER A 170 -29.72 -13.06 10.24
C SER A 170 -30.80 -13.68 9.36
N SER A 171 -31.29 -12.91 8.40
CA SER A 171 -32.26 -13.36 7.40
C SER A 171 -31.62 -13.98 6.15
N LEU A 172 -30.32 -13.75 5.97
CA LEU A 172 -29.52 -14.20 4.83
C LEU A 172 -28.27 -14.91 5.31
N GLY A 173 -27.76 -15.82 4.48
CA GLY A 173 -26.55 -16.56 4.81
C GLY A 173 -25.26 -15.73 4.67
N PRO A 174 -24.07 -16.32 4.80
CA PRO A 174 -22.82 -15.57 4.60
C PRO A 174 -22.58 -15.25 3.12
N LEU A 175 -21.76 -14.23 2.85
CA LEU A 175 -21.19 -13.99 1.53
C LEU A 175 -19.72 -13.58 1.61
N LEU A 176 -18.98 -13.72 0.50
CA LEU A 176 -17.62 -13.17 0.33
C LEU A 176 -17.41 -12.78 -1.13
N ASN A 177 -17.12 -11.50 -1.41
CA ASN A 177 -16.93 -11.02 -2.77
C ASN A 177 -15.49 -11.25 -3.25
N ALA A 178 -14.54 -10.92 -2.39
CA ALA A 178 -13.13 -11.00 -2.73
C ALA A 178 -12.27 -11.23 -1.48
N ALA A 179 -11.07 -11.76 -1.69
CA ALA A 179 -10.09 -11.90 -0.63
C ALA A 179 -8.66 -11.64 -1.16
N GLU A 180 -7.81 -11.07 -0.32
CA GLU A 180 -6.38 -11.00 -0.54
C GLU A 180 -5.63 -11.67 0.60
N PHE A 181 -4.72 -12.57 0.24
CA PHE A 181 -3.81 -13.23 1.17
C PHE A 181 -2.39 -12.76 0.92
N SER A 182 -1.77 -12.24 1.96
CA SER A 182 -0.41 -11.70 1.92
C SER A 182 0.43 -12.27 3.04
N ALA A 183 1.71 -12.55 2.75
CA ALA A 183 2.68 -12.89 3.78
C ALA A 183 3.56 -11.69 4.11
N LEU A 184 3.79 -11.47 5.39
CA LEU A 184 4.77 -10.51 5.87
C LEU A 184 6.17 -11.04 5.55
N ARG A 185 6.93 -10.21 4.87
CA ARG A 185 8.31 -10.46 4.49
C ARG A 185 9.20 -9.42 5.08
N HIS A 186 10.44 -9.84 5.26
CA HIS A 186 11.53 -8.97 5.63
C HIS A 186 12.31 -8.65 4.35
N PHE A 187 12.70 -7.39 4.19
CA PHE A 187 13.75 -7.06 3.26
C PHE A 187 15.07 -7.57 3.86
N ASN A 188 15.88 -8.25 3.04
CA ASN A 188 17.29 -8.51 3.37
C ASN A 188 18.12 -7.23 3.27
N THR A 189 17.56 -6.20 2.62
CA THR A 189 18.07 -4.84 2.55
C THR A 189 17.37 -3.94 3.56
N TYR A 190 18.04 -2.90 4.02
CA TYR A 190 17.48 -1.95 4.97
C TYR A 190 16.83 -0.79 4.21
N ALA A 191 15.57 -0.48 4.56
CA ALA A 191 14.80 0.61 3.96
C ALA A 191 15.52 1.97 4.06
N THR A 192 15.06 2.93 3.26
CA THR A 192 15.53 4.32 3.43
C THR A 192 15.28 4.80 4.86
N TYR A 193 16.23 5.53 5.41
CA TYR A 193 16.13 6.03 6.78
C TYR A 193 14.87 6.90 6.96
N TRP A 194 14.06 6.58 7.97
CA TRP A 194 12.69 7.06 8.06
C TRP A 194 12.54 8.59 8.21
N GLU A 195 13.48 9.28 8.85
CA GLU A 195 13.47 10.75 8.96
C GLU A 195 13.77 11.41 7.59
N GLU A 196 14.58 10.76 6.77
CA GLU A 196 14.88 11.20 5.40
C GLU A 196 13.69 10.94 4.46
N LEU A 197 12.95 9.84 4.70
CA LEU A 197 11.66 9.59 4.04
C LEU A 197 10.65 10.69 4.36
N GLU A 198 10.49 11.05 5.64
CA GLU A 198 9.59 12.13 6.04
C GLU A 198 9.98 13.47 5.42
N ALA A 199 11.29 13.74 5.35
CA ALA A 199 11.80 14.93 4.69
C ALA A 199 11.53 14.94 3.19
N LEU A 200 11.70 13.79 2.50
CA LEU A 200 11.38 13.68 1.09
C LEU A 200 9.88 13.77 0.82
N ASP A 201 9.01 13.24 1.67
CA ASP A 201 7.55 13.35 1.49
C ASP A 201 7.09 14.81 1.56
N ASP A 202 7.63 15.56 2.53
CA ASP A 202 7.42 17.01 2.63
C ASP A 202 7.99 17.76 1.42
N PHE A 203 9.17 17.34 0.95
CA PHE A 203 9.82 17.88 -0.26
C PHE A 203 9.00 17.60 -1.53
N LYS A 204 8.43 16.41 -1.65
CA LYS A 204 7.57 15.95 -2.73
C LYS A 204 6.31 16.80 -2.83
N VAL A 205 5.64 17.03 -1.70
CA VAL A 205 4.45 17.88 -1.62
C VAL A 205 4.80 19.32 -2.01
N ASN A 206 5.89 19.86 -1.46
CA ASN A 206 6.27 21.26 -1.69
C ASN A 206 6.72 21.59 -3.12
N LEU A 207 7.20 20.59 -3.88
CA LEU A 207 7.63 20.74 -5.27
C LEU A 207 6.65 20.14 -6.30
N GLY A 208 5.54 19.55 -5.85
CA GLY A 208 4.53 18.96 -6.73
C GLY A 208 5.01 17.70 -7.47
N LEU A 209 5.90 16.90 -6.88
CA LEU A 209 6.39 15.66 -7.48
C LEU A 209 5.32 14.55 -7.40
N THR A 210 4.56 14.33 -8.47
CA THR A 210 3.44 13.38 -8.47
C THR A 210 3.81 11.95 -8.89
N SER A 211 4.94 11.77 -9.58
CA SER A 211 5.34 10.48 -10.17
C SER A 211 6.06 9.52 -9.20
N TRP A 212 6.54 10.00 -8.05
CA TRP A 212 7.26 9.17 -7.08
C TRP A 212 6.30 8.33 -6.21
N ILE A 213 6.45 7.00 -6.25
CA ILE A 213 5.67 6.06 -5.44
C ILE A 213 6.61 5.03 -4.77
N GLY A 214 6.50 4.86 -3.44
CA GLY A 214 7.23 3.85 -2.67
C GLY A 214 8.55 4.34 -2.08
N ASP A 215 9.41 3.41 -1.66
CA ASP A 215 10.74 3.73 -1.11
C ASP A 215 11.61 4.39 -2.20
N PRO A 216 12.26 5.53 -1.93
CA PRO A 216 13.00 6.31 -2.92
C PRO A 216 14.37 5.71 -3.26
N CYS A 217 14.95 4.89 -2.37
CA CYS A 217 16.25 4.25 -2.58
C CYS A 217 16.14 2.78 -3.00
N LEU A 218 15.01 2.12 -2.75
CA LEU A 218 14.85 0.68 -2.95
C LEU A 218 13.67 0.30 -3.86
N PRO A 219 13.78 -0.83 -4.61
CA PRO A 219 14.94 -1.70 -4.75
C PRO A 219 16.04 -1.11 -5.66
N VAL A 220 15.67 -0.15 -6.49
CA VAL A 220 16.56 0.64 -7.35
C VAL A 220 16.15 2.11 -7.17
N PRO A 221 17.10 3.03 -6.92
CA PRO A 221 16.78 4.43 -6.72
C PRO A 221 16.21 5.07 -7.99
N TYR A 222 15.41 6.12 -7.82
CA TYR A 222 14.92 6.92 -8.94
C TYR A 222 16.07 7.61 -9.68
N THR A 223 15.91 7.89 -10.97
CA THR A 223 16.94 8.54 -11.78
C THR A 223 17.37 9.93 -11.29
N TRP A 224 16.51 10.60 -10.52
CA TRP A 224 16.77 11.91 -9.91
C TRP A 224 17.41 11.83 -8.52
N LEU A 225 17.66 10.62 -7.99
CA LEU A 225 18.13 10.40 -6.63
C LEU A 225 19.28 9.39 -6.62
N THR A 226 20.27 9.63 -5.77
CA THR A 226 21.29 8.63 -5.45
C THR A 226 21.28 8.33 -3.96
N CYS A 227 21.46 7.07 -3.61
CA CYS A 227 21.51 6.62 -2.22
C CYS A 227 22.77 5.82 -1.94
N ILE A 228 23.21 5.85 -0.68
CA ILE A 228 24.31 5.04 -0.15
C ILE A 228 23.78 4.06 0.90
N GLY A 229 24.42 2.91 1.04
CA GLY A 229 23.95 1.83 1.92
C GLY A 229 22.82 1.02 1.30
N GLY A 230 21.92 0.48 2.11
CA GLY A 230 20.84 -0.41 1.69
C GLY A 230 21.14 -1.89 1.94
N ASP A 231 22.39 -2.33 1.81
CA ASP A 231 22.74 -3.76 1.99
C ASP A 231 23.00 -4.14 3.45
N THR A 232 23.76 -3.31 4.18
CA THR A 232 24.20 -3.58 5.55
C THR A 232 23.66 -2.59 6.59
N SER A 233 23.03 -1.50 6.13
CA SER A 233 22.43 -0.45 6.94
C SER A 233 21.39 0.33 6.14
N ALA A 234 20.52 1.07 6.81
CA ALA A 234 19.45 1.87 6.17
C ALA A 234 20.02 2.76 5.06
N ALA A 235 19.37 2.73 3.89
CA ALA A 235 19.77 3.57 2.78
C ALA A 235 19.65 5.06 3.17
N ARG A 236 20.66 5.85 2.81
CA ARG A 236 20.73 7.30 3.06
C ARG A 236 20.80 8.04 1.74
N ILE A 237 20.11 9.16 1.64
CA ILE A 237 20.11 10.00 0.43
C ILE A 237 21.44 10.73 0.34
N SER A 238 22.14 10.56 -0.79
CA SER A 238 23.40 11.27 -1.06
C SER A 238 23.22 12.39 -2.07
N THR A 239 22.35 12.22 -3.06
CA THR A 239 22.20 13.19 -4.16
C THR A 239 20.72 13.36 -4.53
N ILE A 240 20.31 14.61 -4.73
CA ILE A 240 19.02 14.96 -5.33
C ILE A 240 19.30 15.80 -6.58
N ASN A 241 18.87 15.34 -7.75
CA ASN A 241 18.94 16.04 -9.02
C ASN A 241 17.56 16.14 -9.69
N LEU A 242 16.91 17.28 -9.49
CA LEU A 242 15.61 17.62 -10.06
C LEU A 242 15.73 18.82 -11.01
N SER A 243 16.87 18.98 -11.66
CA SER A 243 17.13 20.07 -12.60
C SER A 243 16.21 20.01 -13.82
N GLY A 244 15.74 21.17 -14.29
CA GLY A 244 15.03 21.27 -15.57
C GLY A 244 13.62 20.65 -15.61
N LEU A 245 12.97 20.41 -14.46
CA LEU A 245 11.69 19.71 -14.38
C LEU A 245 10.46 20.64 -14.32
N ASN A 246 10.63 21.94 -14.59
CA ASN A 246 9.58 22.97 -14.49
C ASN A 246 8.88 23.01 -13.11
N LEU A 247 9.59 22.62 -12.05
CA LEU A 247 9.03 22.53 -10.70
C LEU A 247 8.66 23.92 -10.17
N VAL A 248 7.55 23.99 -9.45
CA VAL A 248 7.05 25.18 -8.75
C VAL A 248 6.96 24.88 -7.25
N GLY A 249 6.87 25.92 -6.43
CA GLY A 249 6.69 25.78 -4.98
C GLY A 249 7.96 26.15 -4.22
N SER A 250 8.28 25.39 -3.17
CA SER A 250 9.33 25.76 -2.21
C SER A 250 10.27 24.63 -1.81
N ILE A 251 11.48 24.99 -1.39
CA ILE A 251 12.46 24.05 -0.85
C ILE A 251 12.15 23.82 0.63
N SER A 252 11.80 22.60 1.01
CA SER A 252 11.46 22.27 2.41
C SER A 252 12.63 22.50 3.37
N PRO A 253 12.40 23.12 4.55
CA PRO A 253 13.41 23.18 5.62
C PRO A 253 13.70 21.80 6.24
N LYS A 254 12.87 20.78 5.98
CA LYS A 254 13.14 19.40 6.41
C LYS A 254 14.30 18.76 5.66
N LEU A 255 14.82 19.38 4.58
CA LEU A 255 16.09 18.94 3.96
C LEU A 255 17.21 18.77 4.99
N ARG A 256 17.22 19.54 6.08
CA ARG A 256 18.19 19.41 7.19
C ARG A 256 18.25 18.01 7.83
N LEU A 257 17.25 17.15 7.60
CA LEU A 257 17.17 15.78 8.09
C LEU A 257 17.94 14.77 7.23
N MET A 258 18.59 15.22 6.14
CA MET A 258 19.38 14.38 5.22
C MET A 258 20.89 14.64 5.38
N PRO A 259 21.53 14.29 6.52
CA PRO A 259 22.92 14.69 6.82
C PRO A 259 23.97 14.12 5.85
N PHE A 260 23.62 13.11 5.04
CA PHE A 260 24.48 12.51 4.02
C PHE A 260 24.36 13.15 2.64
N LEU A 261 23.45 14.12 2.45
CA LEU A 261 23.28 14.82 1.19
C LEU A 261 24.57 15.58 0.83
N SER A 262 25.17 15.19 -0.29
CA SER A 262 26.39 15.78 -0.85
C SER A 262 26.10 16.70 -2.03
N GLU A 263 25.02 16.45 -2.77
CA GLU A 263 24.65 17.25 -3.95
C GLU A 263 23.16 17.56 -3.96
N LEU A 264 22.82 18.84 -4.11
CA LEU A 264 21.46 19.33 -4.32
C LEU A 264 21.40 20.15 -5.61
N ARG A 265 20.74 19.61 -6.63
CA ARG A 265 20.59 20.24 -7.95
C ARG A 265 19.11 20.49 -8.24
N LEU A 266 18.71 21.76 -8.22
CA LEU A 266 17.35 22.24 -8.48
C LEU A 266 17.33 23.35 -9.55
N GLU A 267 18.42 23.56 -10.26
CA GLU A 267 18.56 24.58 -11.28
C GLU A 267 17.57 24.42 -12.45
N ASN A 268 17.29 25.52 -13.14
CA ASN A 268 16.36 25.55 -14.29
C ASN A 268 14.93 25.11 -13.93
N ASN A 269 14.40 25.63 -12.83
CA ASN A 269 13.01 25.41 -12.39
C ASN A 269 12.30 26.76 -12.16
N LYS A 270 11.09 26.73 -11.59
CA LYS A 270 10.26 27.90 -11.27
C LYS A 270 10.00 28.00 -9.77
N ILE A 271 10.95 27.57 -8.94
CA ILE A 271 10.84 27.54 -7.48
C ILE A 271 10.83 28.98 -6.96
N LEU A 272 9.87 29.31 -6.09
CA LEU A 272 9.62 30.63 -5.54
C LEU A 272 9.63 30.56 -4.01
N CYS A 273 10.83 30.64 -3.42
CA CYS A 273 10.99 30.63 -1.96
C CYS A 273 12.30 31.31 -1.54
N LYS A 274 12.54 31.38 -0.23
CA LYS A 274 13.88 31.64 0.32
C LYS A 274 14.65 30.33 0.41
N ILE A 275 15.98 30.39 0.35
CA ILE A 275 16.83 29.22 0.62
C ILE A 275 16.69 28.87 2.12
N PRO A 276 16.29 27.63 2.48
CA PRO A 276 16.14 27.24 3.88
C PRO A 276 17.50 27.09 4.58
N ASN A 277 17.47 26.91 5.89
CA ASN A 277 18.70 26.64 6.63
C ASN A 277 19.25 25.24 6.32
N LEU A 278 20.42 25.18 5.71
CA LEU A 278 21.12 23.94 5.35
C LEU A 278 22.27 23.59 6.31
N SER A 279 22.44 24.27 7.45
CA SER A 279 23.61 24.16 8.34
C SER A 279 23.94 22.74 8.83
N ASN A 280 22.97 21.84 8.85
CA ASN A 280 23.14 20.45 9.29
C ASN A 280 23.67 19.52 8.18
N LEU A 281 23.71 19.99 6.92
CA LEU A 281 24.16 19.22 5.77
C LEU A 281 25.67 19.26 5.65
N LYS A 282 26.37 18.68 6.63
CA LYS A 282 27.83 18.76 6.73
C LYS A 282 28.57 18.10 5.57
N ASN A 283 27.90 17.20 4.84
CA ASN A 283 28.43 16.53 3.66
C ASN A 283 28.17 17.28 2.34
N LEU A 284 27.42 18.38 2.36
CA LEU A 284 26.99 19.09 1.16
C LEU A 284 28.20 19.77 0.49
N ARG A 285 28.41 19.44 -0.78
CA ARG A 285 29.52 19.89 -1.63
C ARG A 285 29.06 20.80 -2.76
N ILE A 286 27.92 20.45 -3.36
CA ILE A 286 27.36 21.12 -4.53
C ILE A 286 25.92 21.53 -4.23
N ILE A 287 25.63 22.81 -4.46
CA ILE A 287 24.30 23.37 -4.43
C ILE A 287 24.09 24.11 -5.76
N HIS A 288 23.17 23.65 -6.60
CA HIS A 288 22.78 24.35 -7.82
C HIS A 288 21.33 24.78 -7.72
N LEU A 289 21.10 26.09 -7.69
CA LEU A 289 19.78 26.70 -7.54
C LEU A 289 19.49 27.78 -8.59
N GLN A 290 20.45 28.04 -9.49
CA GLN A 290 20.36 29.06 -10.54
C GLN A 290 19.17 28.82 -11.48
N ASN A 291 18.71 29.88 -12.15
CA ASN A 291 17.53 29.85 -13.03
C ASN A 291 16.28 29.34 -12.30
N ASN A 292 16.01 29.93 -11.13
CA ASN A 292 14.77 29.84 -10.36
C ASN A 292 14.27 31.24 -10.00
N SER A 293 13.09 31.35 -9.38
CA SER A 293 12.54 32.62 -8.88
C SER A 293 12.76 32.79 -7.38
N LEU A 294 13.95 32.46 -6.89
CA LEU A 294 14.26 32.54 -5.46
C LEU A 294 14.23 33.98 -4.96
N SER A 295 13.81 34.17 -3.70
CA SER A 295 13.72 35.46 -3.02
C SER A 295 14.59 35.49 -1.76
N GLY A 296 14.88 36.70 -1.26
CA GLY A 296 15.79 36.88 -0.13
C GLY A 296 17.27 36.80 -0.52
N GLY A 297 18.15 36.84 0.48
CA GLY A 297 19.60 36.75 0.29
C GLY A 297 20.13 35.32 0.47
N ILE A 298 21.37 35.10 0.07
CA ILE A 298 22.12 33.86 0.33
C ILE A 298 22.27 33.70 1.86
N PRO A 299 21.77 32.61 2.48
CA PRO A 299 21.86 32.42 3.92
C PRO A 299 23.32 32.33 4.38
N SER A 300 23.68 33.07 5.43
CA SER A 300 25.02 33.01 6.03
C SER A 300 25.37 31.63 6.58
N THR A 301 24.36 30.78 6.83
CA THR A 301 24.56 29.39 7.26
C THR A 301 25.24 28.54 6.19
N LEU A 302 25.18 28.90 4.90
CA LEU A 302 25.93 28.21 3.85
C LEU A 302 27.45 28.36 4.03
N ALA A 303 27.91 29.49 4.56
CA ALA A 303 29.32 29.71 4.88
C ALA A 303 29.84 28.84 6.04
N THR A 304 28.93 28.16 6.78
CA THR A 304 29.28 27.25 7.88
C THR A 304 29.40 25.78 7.45
N LEU A 305 29.21 25.51 6.16
CA LEU A 305 29.29 24.16 5.60
C LEU A 305 30.75 23.82 5.27
N PRO A 306 31.33 22.79 5.92
CA PRO A 306 32.78 22.56 5.84
C PRO A 306 33.25 22.01 4.50
N LEU A 307 32.35 21.39 3.71
CA LEU A 307 32.68 20.74 2.45
C LEU A 307 32.09 21.43 1.22
N LEU A 308 31.41 22.57 1.39
CA LEU A 308 30.77 23.27 0.28
C LEU A 308 31.84 23.86 -0.64
N THR A 309 31.87 23.41 -1.89
CA THR A 309 32.84 23.84 -2.90
C THR A 309 32.20 24.52 -4.11
N GLU A 310 30.90 24.32 -4.31
CA GLU A 310 30.16 24.82 -5.47
C GLU A 310 28.75 25.29 -5.08
N LEU A 311 28.40 26.53 -5.47
CA LEU A 311 27.14 27.22 -5.16
C LEU A 311 26.61 27.98 -6.39
#